data_AF-A0A0G3ISU4-F1
#
_entry.id   AF-A0A0G3ISU4-F1
#
_cell.length_a   1.000
_cell.length_b   1.000
_cell.length_c   1.000
_cell.angle_alpha   90.00
_cell.angle_beta   90.00
_cell.angle_gamma   90.00
#
_symmetry.space_group_name_H-M   'P 1'
#
loop_
_entity.id
_entity.type
_entity.pdbx_description
1 polymer ?
#
loop_
_entity_poly.entity_id
_entity_poly.type
_entity_poly.pdbx_seq_one_letter_code
_entity_poly.pdbx_strand_id
1 'polypeptide(L)'
;MFPPVSYHLHFDVVAPGRVPLMWCLIAFILTFFVTRTIVRYIRHNAGNDGPRKWWQPRNISGHGGLHIHHAVFGVVLVMVSGVAMVTMATEGGTGEFTAAAIVFGIGAALVLDEFALILHLEDVYWAEDGRASVDAVFAAIAVAGLLVMGFNPLSFFDIGIWRADDTVGARTLVVVLAAATLALAVVVLLKGKVWTGLVGMFITPLLFIGAIRLSRPHAPWARWFYQDRPRKMHRSLERERYMRRPVVQAKLWLQHIIAGEPSFPADAEVDAELDKEIHAAPAPPHRVEAKG
;
A
#
# COMPACT_ATOMS: atom_id res chain seq x y z
N MET A 1 -7.82 -16.58 45.68
CA MET A 1 -7.06 -16.97 44.48
C MET A 1 -8.03 -16.92 43.31
N PHE A 2 -8.01 -15.84 42.53
CA PHE A 2 -8.92 -15.68 41.39
C PHE A 2 -8.40 -16.55 40.23
N PRO A 3 -9.25 -17.38 39.60
CA PRO A 3 -8.81 -18.10 38.41
C PRO A 3 -8.49 -17.08 37.30
N PRO A 4 -7.42 -17.28 36.51
CA PRO A 4 -7.19 -16.45 35.35
C PRO A 4 -8.37 -16.63 34.39
N VAL A 5 -9.10 -15.54 34.14
CA VAL A 5 -10.15 -15.51 33.11
C VAL A 5 -9.43 -15.49 31.76
N SER A 6 -9.24 -16.65 31.18
CA SER A 6 -8.74 -16.80 29.82
C SER A 6 -9.87 -16.53 28.83
N TYR A 7 -9.90 -15.32 28.28
CA TYR A 7 -10.79 -15.00 27.16
C TYR A 7 -10.29 -15.70 25.89
N HIS A 8 -10.81 -16.89 25.60
CA HIS A 8 -10.60 -17.56 24.32
C HIS A 8 -11.58 -16.99 23.29
N LEU A 9 -11.21 -15.87 22.66
CA LEU A 9 -11.84 -15.41 21.43
C LEU A 9 -11.45 -16.37 20.30
N HIS A 10 -12.34 -17.30 19.96
CA HIS A 10 -12.22 -18.11 18.76
C HIS A 10 -12.54 -17.24 17.54
N PHE A 11 -11.50 -16.80 16.83
CA PHE A 11 -11.66 -16.19 15.51
C PHE A 11 -11.48 -17.29 14.46
N ASP A 12 -12.58 -17.92 14.04
CA ASP A 12 -12.57 -18.99 13.02
C ASP A 12 -12.03 -18.52 11.64
N VAL A 13 -11.86 -17.21 11.47
CA VAL A 13 -11.32 -16.57 10.26
C VAL A 13 -9.79 -16.37 10.33
N VAL A 14 -9.18 -16.45 11.52
CA VAL A 14 -7.75 -16.17 11.72
C VAL A 14 -6.96 -17.47 11.68
N ALA A 15 -5.98 -17.56 10.78
CA ALA A 15 -5.15 -18.75 10.69
C ALA A 15 -4.38 -19.00 12.01
N PRO A 16 -4.14 -20.27 12.40
CA PRO A 16 -3.43 -20.61 13.63
C PRO A 16 -2.08 -19.87 13.74
N GLY A 17 -1.79 -19.31 14.91
CA GLY A 17 -0.56 -18.56 15.17
C GLY A 17 -0.52 -17.13 14.62
N ARG A 18 -1.60 -16.62 13.98
CA ARG A 18 -1.66 -15.25 13.42
C ARG A 18 -2.32 -14.22 14.34
N VAL A 19 -2.61 -14.57 15.60
CA VAL A 19 -3.25 -13.67 16.58
C VAL A 19 -2.50 -12.34 16.76
N PRO A 20 -1.15 -12.30 16.91
CA PRO A 20 -0.43 -11.04 17.00
C PRO A 20 -0.60 -10.16 15.76
N LEU A 21 -0.60 -10.77 14.57
CA LEU A 21 -0.76 -10.05 13.30
C LEU A 21 -2.18 -9.49 13.13
N MET A 22 -3.20 -10.23 13.58
CA MET A 22 -4.58 -9.73 13.60
C MET A 22 -4.69 -8.48 14.46
N TRP A 23 -4.15 -8.51 15.68
CA TRP A 23 -4.18 -7.35 16.58
C TRP A 23 -3.34 -6.18 16.07
N CYS A 24 -2.21 -6.45 15.42
CA CYS A 24 -1.45 -5.44 14.67
C CYS A 24 -2.33 -4.76 13.61
N LEU A 25 -3.06 -5.54 12.80
CA LEU A 25 -3.93 -5.01 11.75
C LEU A 25 -5.08 -4.18 12.34
N ILE A 26 -5.72 -4.66 13.41
CA ILE A 26 -6.79 -3.92 14.09
C ILE A 26 -6.25 -2.59 14.63
N ALA A 27 -5.12 -2.62 15.34
CA ALA A 27 -4.49 -1.43 15.90
C ALA A 27 -4.13 -0.42 14.79
N PHE A 28 -3.53 -0.91 13.70
CA PHE A 28 -3.20 -0.11 12.53
C PHE A 28 -4.44 0.60 11.94
N ILE A 29 -5.52 -0.15 11.69
CA ILE A 29 -6.77 0.39 11.12
C ILE A 29 -7.35 1.46 12.05
N LEU A 30 -7.49 1.15 13.34
CA LEU A 30 -8.06 2.07 14.32
C LEU A 30 -7.23 3.35 14.44
N THR A 31 -5.90 3.24 14.54
CA THR A 31 -5.01 4.40 14.62
C THR A 31 -5.09 5.25 13.36
N PHE A 32 -5.13 4.65 12.17
CA PHE A 32 -5.31 5.39 10.92
C PHE A 32 -6.62 6.18 10.89
N PHE A 33 -7.75 5.55 11.26
CA PHE A 33 -9.03 6.27 11.30
C PHE A 33 -9.05 7.38 12.34
N VAL A 34 -8.47 7.16 13.53
CA VAL A 34 -8.38 8.16 14.60
C VAL A 34 -7.56 9.37 14.13
N THR A 35 -6.35 9.13 13.62
CA THR A 35 -5.43 10.18 13.14
C THR A 35 -6.05 10.96 11.98
N ARG A 36 -6.65 10.28 11.01
CA ARG A 36 -7.35 10.92 9.88
C ARG A 36 -8.53 11.78 10.34
N THR A 37 -9.29 11.30 11.32
CA THR A 37 -10.41 12.05 11.90
C THR A 37 -9.93 13.29 12.63
N ILE A 38 -8.84 13.18 13.40
CA ILE A 38 -8.20 14.30 14.10
C ILE A 38 -7.71 15.36 13.10
N VAL A 39 -6.97 14.97 12.05
CA VAL A 39 -6.48 15.90 11.03
C VAL A 39 -7.63 16.59 10.30
N ARG A 40 -8.68 15.84 9.95
CA ARG A 40 -9.89 16.40 9.32
C ARG A 40 -10.59 17.39 10.23
N TYR A 41 -10.70 17.09 11.52
CA TYR A 41 -11.26 17.99 12.52
C TYR A 41 -10.43 19.26 12.68
N ILE A 42 -9.10 19.17 12.75
CA ILE A 42 -8.21 20.33 12.86
C ILE A 42 -8.36 21.23 11.62
N ARG A 43 -8.34 20.65 10.41
CA ARG A 43 -8.49 21.40 9.15
C ARG A 43 -9.86 22.07 9.03
N HIS A 44 -10.93 21.39 9.44
CA HIS A 44 -12.27 21.97 9.42
C HIS A 44 -12.42 23.15 10.39
N ASN A 45 -11.70 23.12 11.52
CA ASN A 45 -11.75 24.17 12.53
C ASN A 45 -10.59 25.19 12.44
N ALA A 46 -9.80 25.17 11.35
CA ALA A 46 -8.61 26.02 11.22
C ALA A 46 -8.91 27.52 11.15
N GLY A 47 -10.12 27.91 10.74
CA GLY A 47 -10.59 29.30 10.68
C GLY A 47 -11.58 29.69 11.77
N ASN A 48 -11.65 28.94 12.88
CA ASN A 48 -12.53 29.24 14.00
C ASN A 48 -11.73 29.87 15.16
N ASP A 49 -11.95 31.16 15.40
CA ASP A 49 -11.18 31.98 16.36
C ASP A 49 -11.71 31.89 17.81
N GLY A 50 -12.65 30.99 18.08
CA GLY A 50 -13.22 30.79 19.41
C GLY A 50 -12.21 30.25 20.44
N PRO A 51 -12.45 30.43 21.75
CA PRO A 51 -11.61 29.90 22.81
C PRO A 51 -11.52 28.37 22.71
N ARG A 52 -10.30 27.88 22.49
CA ARG A 52 -10.01 26.47 22.23
C ARG A 52 -10.08 25.66 23.52
N LYS A 53 -10.83 24.56 23.51
CA LYS A 53 -11.07 23.72 24.70
C LYS A 53 -9.85 22.82 25.00
N TRP A 54 -9.65 22.42 26.26
CA TRP A 54 -8.44 21.69 26.72
C TRP A 54 -8.21 20.33 26.04
N TRP A 55 -9.27 19.71 25.50
CA TRP A 55 -9.21 18.43 24.77
C TRP A 55 -9.00 18.59 23.26
N GLN A 56 -8.89 19.82 22.74
CA GLN A 56 -8.71 20.00 21.30
C GLN A 56 -7.30 19.56 20.87
N PRO A 57 -7.19 18.73 19.82
CA PRO A 57 -5.91 18.27 19.33
C PRO A 57 -5.08 19.45 18.80
N ARG A 58 -3.79 19.45 19.14
CA ARG A 58 -2.84 20.52 18.82
C ARG A 58 -1.80 20.01 17.84
N ASN A 59 -1.36 20.86 16.92
CA ASN A 59 -0.09 20.65 16.26
C ASN A 59 1.04 20.81 17.30
N ILE A 60 1.97 19.86 17.30
CA ILE A 60 3.16 19.93 18.15
C ILE A 60 4.19 20.76 17.39
N SER A 61 4.19 22.06 17.65
CA SER A 61 5.24 22.96 17.18
C SER A 61 6.24 23.17 18.32
N GLY A 62 7.51 22.90 18.06
CA GLY A 62 8.60 23.25 18.97
C GLY A 62 8.75 24.77 19.10
N HIS A 63 9.37 25.22 20.19
CA HIS A 63 9.80 26.61 20.33
C HIS A 63 10.81 26.92 19.20
N GLY A 64 10.44 27.78 18.25
CA GLY A 64 11.28 28.13 17.09
C GLY A 64 10.76 27.71 15.71
N GLY A 65 9.51 27.23 15.58
CA GLY A 65 8.90 26.95 14.27
C GLY A 65 9.16 25.53 13.71
N LEU A 66 9.75 24.64 14.51
CA LEU A 66 9.90 23.22 14.15
C LEU A 66 8.54 22.51 14.24
N HIS A 67 7.98 22.08 13.11
CA HIS A 67 6.80 21.24 13.07
C HIS A 67 7.21 19.77 13.16
N ILE A 68 6.83 19.09 14.25
CA ILE A 68 7.08 17.64 14.39
C ILE A 68 5.92 16.89 13.77
N HIS A 69 6.20 16.24 12.65
CA HIS A 69 5.28 15.33 11.98
C HIS A 69 5.03 14.11 12.85
N HIS A 70 3.77 13.67 12.91
CA HIS A 70 3.41 12.51 13.74
C HIS A 70 4.04 11.21 13.24
N ALA A 71 4.49 11.20 11.98
CA ALA A 71 5.34 10.16 11.40
C ALA A 71 6.63 9.90 12.22
N VAL A 72 7.20 10.91 12.88
CA VAL A 72 8.40 10.74 13.73
C VAL A 72 8.12 9.82 14.92
N PHE A 73 6.99 10.02 15.60
CA PHE A 73 6.55 9.12 16.67
C PHE A 73 6.27 7.72 16.10
N GLY A 74 5.68 7.65 14.91
CA GLY A 74 5.46 6.41 14.18
C GLY A 74 6.75 5.61 13.98
N VAL A 75 7.83 6.26 13.50
CA VAL A 75 9.15 5.64 13.31
C VAL A 75 9.69 5.09 14.63
N VAL A 76 9.62 5.87 15.72
CA VAL A 76 10.11 5.42 17.04
C VAL A 76 9.33 4.18 17.51
N LEU A 77 7.99 4.19 17.41
CA LEU A 77 7.16 3.05 17.81
C LEU A 77 7.47 1.80 16.97
N VAL A 78 7.63 1.95 15.65
CA VAL A 78 8.02 0.85 14.75
C VAL A 78 9.38 0.27 15.13
N MET A 79 10.37 1.13 15.41
CA MET A 79 11.71 0.67 15.78
C MET A 79 11.73 -0.06 17.12
N VAL A 80 11.08 0.50 18.15
CA VAL A 80 11.04 -0.11 19.49
C VAL A 80 10.29 -1.45 19.45
N SER A 81 9.12 -1.49 18.81
CA SER A 81 8.35 -2.73 18.67
C SER A 81 9.06 -3.78 17.81
N GLY A 82 9.71 -3.36 16.73
CA GLY A 82 10.51 -4.24 15.87
C GLY A 82 11.65 -4.91 16.65
N VAL A 83 12.43 -4.13 17.40
CA VAL A 83 13.49 -4.65 18.27
C VAL A 83 12.91 -5.59 19.34
N ALA A 84 11.80 -5.22 19.98
CA ALA A 84 11.14 -6.06 20.97
C ALA A 84 10.71 -7.41 20.37
N MET A 85 10.11 -7.42 19.18
CA MET A 85 9.74 -8.65 18.48
C MET A 85 10.96 -9.50 18.13
N VAL A 86 12.08 -8.90 17.72
CA VAL A 86 13.34 -9.63 17.46
C VAL A 86 13.88 -10.27 18.74
N THR A 87 13.91 -9.53 19.85
CA THR A 87 14.40 -10.06 21.14
C THR A 87 13.54 -11.20 21.66
N MET A 88 12.25 -11.19 21.34
CA MET A 88 11.27 -12.18 21.78
C MET A 88 11.05 -13.31 20.76
N ALA A 89 11.77 -13.30 19.63
CA ALA A 89 11.46 -14.19 18.50
C ALA A 89 11.64 -15.69 18.81
N THR A 90 12.48 -16.04 19.79
CA THR A 90 12.80 -17.44 20.13
C THR A 90 12.15 -17.90 21.42
N GLU A 91 11.94 -17.01 22.40
CA GLU A 91 11.52 -17.36 23.76
C GLU A 91 10.29 -16.60 24.25
N GLY A 92 9.80 -15.61 23.48
CA GLY A 92 8.73 -14.72 23.90
C GLY A 92 7.35 -15.39 23.94
N GLY A 93 6.53 -14.96 24.90
CA GLY A 93 5.14 -15.38 24.99
C GLY A 93 4.26 -14.79 23.88
N THR A 94 3.19 -15.48 23.50
CA THR A 94 2.22 -14.99 22.52
C THR A 94 1.60 -13.64 22.92
N GLY A 95 1.40 -13.41 24.22
CA GLY A 95 0.90 -12.14 24.76
C GLY A 95 1.87 -10.97 24.56
N GLU A 96 3.15 -11.17 24.85
CA GLU A 96 4.18 -10.14 24.70
C GLU A 96 4.40 -9.79 23.23
N PHE A 97 4.43 -10.82 22.37
CA PHE A 97 4.52 -10.64 20.93
C PHE A 97 3.28 -9.91 20.37
N THR A 98 2.09 -10.18 20.93
CA THR A 98 0.85 -9.46 20.58
C THR A 98 0.93 -7.98 20.99
N ALA A 99 1.42 -7.68 22.18
CA ALA A 99 1.59 -6.31 22.63
C ALA A 99 2.57 -5.54 21.73
N ALA A 100 3.72 -6.13 21.40
CA ALA A 100 4.68 -5.53 20.48
C ALA A 100 4.07 -5.34 19.08
N ALA A 101 3.29 -6.30 18.58
CA ALA A 101 2.62 -6.21 17.29
C ALA A 101 1.53 -5.10 17.26
N ILE A 102 0.81 -4.86 18.37
CA ILE A 102 -0.11 -3.72 18.50
C ILE A 102 0.66 -2.40 18.39
N VAL A 103 1.76 -2.25 19.14
CA VAL A 103 2.60 -1.04 19.10
C VAL A 103 3.18 -0.81 17.71
N PHE A 104 3.61 -1.87 17.04
CA PHE A 104 4.04 -1.83 15.65
C PHE A 104 2.93 -1.33 14.72
N GLY A 105 1.71 -1.87 14.84
CA GLY A 105 0.55 -1.45 14.06
C GLY A 105 0.21 0.03 14.24
N ILE A 106 0.24 0.53 15.48
CA ILE A 106 0.05 1.96 15.78
C ILE A 106 1.13 2.79 15.08
N GLY A 107 2.41 2.42 15.27
CA GLY A 107 3.54 3.15 14.69
C GLY A 107 3.48 3.19 13.16
N ALA A 108 3.21 2.04 12.53
CA ALA A 108 3.09 1.92 11.09
C ALA A 108 1.95 2.78 10.52
N ALA A 109 0.82 2.88 11.23
CA ALA A 109 -0.30 3.73 10.83
C ALA A 109 0.07 5.22 10.82
N LEU A 110 0.80 5.68 11.85
CA LEU A 110 1.30 7.06 11.93
C LEU A 110 2.30 7.38 10.81
N VAL A 111 3.15 6.43 10.43
CA VAL A 111 4.09 6.62 9.31
C VAL A 111 3.33 6.67 7.98
N LEU A 112 2.37 5.77 7.77
CA LEU A 112 1.66 5.67 6.49
C LEU A 112 0.60 6.76 6.26
N ASP A 113 0.06 7.41 7.31
CA ASP A 113 -0.84 8.56 7.11
C ASP A 113 -0.11 9.73 6.40
N GLU A 114 1.19 9.89 6.63
CA GLU A 114 2.04 10.89 5.96
C GLU A 114 2.87 10.32 4.80
N PHE A 115 2.51 9.15 4.26
CA PHE A 115 3.25 8.50 3.18
C PHE A 115 3.53 9.43 1.98
N ALA A 116 2.56 10.27 1.61
CA ALA A 116 2.72 11.25 0.53
C ALA A 116 3.90 12.22 0.77
N LEU A 117 4.04 12.74 2.01
CA LEU A 117 5.11 13.65 2.42
C LEU A 117 6.49 12.97 2.48
N ILE A 118 6.51 11.68 2.86
CA ILE A 118 7.76 10.89 2.90
C ILE A 118 8.27 10.64 1.47
N LEU A 119 7.38 10.39 0.51
CA LEU A 119 7.76 10.17 -0.88
C LEU A 119 8.10 11.46 -1.63
N HIS A 120 7.39 12.55 -1.35
CA HIS A 120 7.58 13.84 -1.99
C HIS A 120 7.95 14.89 -0.93
N LEU A 121 9.26 15.08 -0.74
CA LEU A 121 9.86 15.96 0.26
C LEU A 121 9.69 17.48 -0.01
N GLU A 122 8.94 17.88 -1.05
CA GLU A 122 8.68 19.29 -1.37
C GLU A 122 7.26 19.70 -0.97
N ASP A 123 7.17 20.54 0.06
CA ASP A 123 5.95 20.97 0.78
C ASP A 123 4.98 21.86 -0.03
N VAL A 124 5.11 21.91 -1.35
CA VAL A 124 4.38 22.87 -2.20
C VAL A 124 3.53 22.21 -3.28
N TYR A 125 3.62 20.90 -3.51
CA TYR A 125 2.89 20.33 -4.64
C TYR A 125 1.83 19.30 -4.21
N TRP A 126 0.58 19.67 -4.51
CA TRP A 126 -0.67 18.89 -4.53
C TRP A 126 -1.51 18.86 -3.24
N ALA A 127 -2.40 19.84 -3.10
CA ALA A 127 -3.56 19.84 -2.20
C ALA A 127 -4.53 18.63 -2.38
N GLU A 128 -4.22 17.68 -3.28
CA GLU A 128 -4.99 16.47 -3.59
C GLU A 128 -4.36 15.16 -3.05
N ASP A 129 -3.17 15.21 -2.42
CA ASP A 129 -2.35 14.04 -2.08
C ASP A 129 -2.79 13.23 -0.86
N GLY A 130 -3.93 13.59 -0.26
CA GLY A 130 -4.62 12.71 0.67
C GLY A 130 -4.96 11.34 0.07
N ARG A 131 -4.98 11.20 -1.27
CA ARG A 131 -5.24 9.93 -1.99
C ARG A 131 -4.06 8.95 -1.94
N ALA A 132 -2.82 9.42 -2.06
CA ALA A 132 -1.65 8.54 -2.12
C ALA A 132 -1.40 7.81 -0.79
N SER A 133 -1.52 8.51 0.34
CA SER A 133 -1.48 7.88 1.67
C SER A 133 -2.63 6.89 1.87
N VAL A 134 -3.83 7.22 1.37
CA VAL A 134 -5.00 6.34 1.46
C VAL A 134 -4.79 5.06 0.65
N ASP A 135 -4.29 5.16 -0.59
CA ASP A 135 -3.97 4.00 -1.43
C ASP A 135 -2.91 3.09 -0.77
N ALA A 136 -1.87 3.68 -0.17
CA ALA A 136 -0.84 2.94 0.56
C ALA A 136 -1.42 2.19 1.78
N VAL A 137 -2.31 2.85 2.53
CA VAL A 137 -2.98 2.25 3.69
C VAL A 137 -3.92 1.12 3.27
N PHE A 138 -4.72 1.28 2.21
CA PHE A 138 -5.56 0.20 1.69
C PHE A 138 -4.72 -0.99 1.19
N ALA A 139 -3.57 -0.73 0.56
CA ALA A 139 -2.64 -1.79 0.16
C ALA A 139 -2.09 -2.55 1.36
N ALA A 140 -1.66 -1.83 2.41
CA ALA A 140 -1.18 -2.43 3.65
C ALA A 140 -2.27 -3.28 4.32
N ILE A 141 -3.51 -2.79 4.41
CA ILE A 141 -4.66 -3.52 4.97
C ILE A 141 -4.94 -4.79 4.16
N ALA A 142 -4.96 -4.71 2.82
CA ALA A 142 -5.21 -5.86 1.97
C ALA A 142 -4.13 -6.95 2.14
N VAL A 143 -2.85 -6.56 2.15
CA VAL A 143 -1.72 -7.47 2.35
C VAL A 143 -1.76 -8.11 3.73
N ALA A 144 -1.90 -7.30 4.79
CA ALA A 144 -1.97 -7.78 6.15
C ALA A 144 -3.20 -8.68 6.37
N GLY A 145 -4.36 -8.34 5.79
CA GLY A 145 -5.58 -9.15 5.84
C GLY A 145 -5.39 -10.52 5.18
N LEU A 146 -4.74 -10.58 4.02
CA LEU A 146 -4.37 -11.85 3.37
C LEU A 146 -3.46 -12.69 4.27
N LEU A 147 -2.46 -12.08 4.90
CA LEU A 147 -1.55 -12.77 5.82
C LEU A 147 -2.25 -13.28 7.09
N VAL A 148 -3.23 -12.53 7.63
CA VAL A 148 -4.07 -12.95 8.77
C VAL A 148 -4.95 -14.15 8.42
N MET A 149 -5.53 -14.16 7.21
CA MET A 149 -6.28 -15.30 6.68
C MET A 149 -5.39 -16.52 6.35
N GLY A 150 -4.07 -16.40 6.50
CA GLY A 150 -3.12 -17.49 6.29
C GLY A 150 -2.56 -17.60 4.88
N PHE A 151 -2.93 -16.69 3.96
CA PHE A 151 -2.28 -16.61 2.66
C PHE A 151 -0.85 -16.12 2.88
N ASN A 152 0.13 -16.98 2.61
CA ASN A 152 1.53 -16.65 2.69
C ASN A 152 2.10 -16.63 1.27
N PRO A 153 2.64 -15.51 0.77
CA PRO A 153 3.22 -15.48 -0.59
C PRO A 153 4.42 -16.43 -0.73
N LEU A 154 4.99 -16.86 0.40
CA LEU A 154 6.09 -17.82 0.49
C LEU A 154 5.60 -19.26 0.69
N SER A 155 4.28 -19.54 0.74
CA SER A 155 3.77 -20.91 0.91
C SER A 155 4.17 -21.84 -0.24
N PHE A 156 4.44 -21.30 -1.43
CA PHE A 156 5.00 -22.04 -2.55
C PHE A 156 6.44 -22.55 -2.29
N PHE A 157 7.12 -22.01 -1.27
CA PHE A 157 8.42 -22.49 -0.80
C PHE A 157 8.29 -23.52 0.31
N ASP A 158 7.20 -24.29 0.32
CA ASP A 158 6.84 -25.20 1.40
C ASP A 158 8.06 -25.96 1.91
N ILE A 159 8.47 -25.59 3.11
CA ILE A 159 9.63 -26.11 3.82
C ILE A 159 9.46 -27.62 4.07
N GLY A 160 8.23 -28.15 3.94
CA GLY A 160 7.95 -29.58 3.93
C GLY A 160 8.74 -30.35 2.87
N ILE A 161 8.83 -29.87 1.62
CA ILE A 161 9.65 -30.50 0.56
C ILE A 161 11.14 -30.31 0.87
N TRP A 162 11.50 -29.17 1.47
CA TRP A 162 12.87 -28.84 1.86
C TRP A 162 13.41 -29.70 3.01
N ARG A 163 12.52 -30.15 3.91
CA ARG A 163 12.81 -31.02 5.08
C ARG A 163 12.56 -32.51 4.83
N ALA A 164 11.65 -32.88 3.92
CA ALA A 164 11.24 -34.28 3.71
C ALA A 164 12.10 -35.03 2.68
N ASP A 165 12.70 -34.32 1.70
CA ASP A 165 13.49 -34.96 0.64
C ASP A 165 14.90 -34.34 0.53
N ASP A 166 15.92 -35.16 0.79
CA ASP A 166 17.35 -34.80 0.65
C ASP A 166 17.87 -34.84 -0.80
N THR A 167 17.00 -35.08 -1.78
CA THR A 167 17.41 -35.11 -3.19
C THR A 167 17.68 -33.69 -3.70
N VAL A 168 18.91 -33.48 -4.20
CA VAL A 168 19.36 -32.23 -4.82
C VAL A 168 18.36 -31.71 -5.86
N GLY A 169 17.72 -32.61 -6.61
CA GLY A 169 16.68 -32.29 -7.60
C GLY A 169 15.50 -31.50 -7.02
N ALA A 170 14.93 -31.94 -5.89
CA ALA A 170 13.79 -31.27 -5.26
C ALA A 170 14.15 -29.86 -4.79
N ARG A 171 15.32 -29.69 -4.16
CA ARG A 171 15.83 -28.38 -3.72
C ARG A 171 16.06 -27.44 -4.92
N THR A 172 16.68 -27.94 -5.98
CA THR A 172 16.90 -27.15 -7.20
C THR A 172 15.58 -26.71 -7.82
N LEU A 173 14.57 -27.59 -7.89
CA LEU A 173 13.26 -27.27 -8.44
C LEU A 173 12.56 -26.15 -7.64
N VAL A 174 12.58 -26.22 -6.30
CA VAL A 174 12.00 -25.19 -5.43
C VAL A 174 12.69 -23.83 -5.66
N VAL A 175 14.03 -23.81 -5.72
CA VAL A 175 14.79 -22.58 -5.97
C VAL A 175 14.49 -22.00 -7.36
N VAL A 176 14.38 -22.85 -8.39
CA VAL A 176 14.02 -22.40 -9.74
C VAL A 176 12.60 -21.82 -9.77
N LEU A 177 11.62 -22.48 -9.14
CA LEU A 177 10.25 -21.98 -9.05
C LEU A 177 10.17 -20.67 -8.26
N ALA A 178 10.98 -20.51 -7.21
CA ALA A 178 11.12 -19.27 -6.46
C ALA A 178 11.63 -18.13 -7.31
N ALA A 179 12.76 -18.34 -7.97
CA ALA A 179 13.36 -17.36 -8.85
C ALA A 179 12.40 -17.00 -10.00
N ALA A 180 11.70 -17.98 -10.57
CA ALA A 180 10.72 -17.75 -11.64
C ALA A 180 9.52 -16.91 -11.16
N THR A 181 9.00 -17.20 -9.97
CA THR A 181 7.87 -16.44 -9.39
C THR A 181 8.27 -15.00 -9.08
N LEU A 182 9.46 -14.82 -8.50
CA LEU A 182 10.02 -13.49 -8.24
C LEU A 182 10.26 -12.72 -9.55
N ALA A 183 10.81 -13.37 -10.57
CA ALA A 183 11.01 -12.76 -11.89
C ALA A 183 9.67 -12.33 -12.52
N LEU A 184 8.62 -13.16 -12.43
CA LEU A 184 7.28 -12.80 -12.90
C LEU A 184 6.73 -11.59 -12.15
N ALA A 185 6.87 -11.54 -10.81
CA ALA A 185 6.46 -10.39 -10.02
C ALA A 185 7.16 -9.10 -10.46
N VAL A 186 8.49 -9.15 -10.64
CA VAL A 186 9.28 -8.02 -11.15
C VAL A 186 8.79 -7.59 -12.53
N VAL A 187 8.52 -8.52 -13.45
CA VAL A 187 7.97 -8.19 -14.77
C VAL A 187 6.61 -7.50 -14.65
N VAL A 188 5.71 -7.98 -13.78
CA VAL A 188 4.40 -7.37 -13.56
C VAL A 188 4.52 -5.95 -12.98
N LEU A 189 5.46 -5.74 -12.05
CA LEU A 189 5.77 -4.42 -11.49
C LEU A 189 6.35 -3.46 -12.53
N LEU A 190 7.33 -3.91 -13.33
CA LEU A 190 7.90 -3.12 -14.44
C LEU A 190 6.85 -2.73 -15.49
N LYS A 191 5.79 -3.54 -15.61
CA LYS A 191 4.61 -3.26 -16.45
C LYS A 191 3.61 -2.27 -15.84
N GLY A 192 3.89 -1.72 -14.65
CA GLY A 192 3.07 -0.73 -13.96
C GLY A 192 1.82 -1.30 -13.30
N LYS A 193 1.78 -2.62 -13.03
CA LYS A 193 0.61 -3.31 -12.46
C LYS A 193 0.84 -3.68 -11.01
N VAL A 194 1.09 -2.66 -10.17
CA VAL A 194 1.45 -2.84 -8.75
C VAL A 194 0.47 -3.75 -8.02
N TRP A 195 -0.84 -3.49 -8.15
CA TRP A 195 -1.89 -4.32 -7.53
C TRP A 195 -1.93 -5.75 -8.04
N THR A 196 -1.79 -5.98 -9.35
CA THR A 196 -1.77 -7.34 -9.91
C THR A 196 -0.51 -8.09 -9.49
N GLY A 197 0.62 -7.40 -9.35
CA GLY A 197 1.86 -7.97 -8.82
C GLY A 197 1.71 -8.35 -7.36
N LEU A 198 1.21 -7.42 -6.53
CA LEU A 198 1.02 -7.60 -5.09
C LEU A 198 0.06 -8.74 -4.78
N VAL A 199 -1.15 -8.74 -5.37
CA VAL A 199 -2.12 -9.83 -5.21
C VAL A 199 -1.61 -11.12 -5.87
N GLY A 200 -0.90 -11.01 -6.98
CA GLY A 200 -0.33 -12.16 -7.68
C GLY A 200 0.74 -12.90 -6.88
N MET A 201 1.42 -12.24 -5.94
CA MET A 201 2.33 -12.93 -5.00
C MET A 201 1.60 -13.93 -4.10
N PHE A 202 0.32 -13.69 -3.81
CA PHE A 202 -0.52 -14.63 -3.06
C PHE A 202 -1.26 -15.61 -3.99
N ILE A 203 -1.48 -15.22 -5.25
CA ILE A 203 -2.24 -15.97 -6.25
C ILE A 203 -1.43 -16.03 -7.56
N THR A 204 -0.50 -16.99 -7.66
CA THR A 204 0.46 -17.13 -8.76
C THR A 204 -0.14 -17.05 -10.18
N PRO A 205 -1.33 -17.62 -10.48
CA PRO A 205 -1.97 -17.46 -11.79
C PRO A 205 -2.15 -15.99 -12.23
N LEU A 206 -2.36 -15.06 -11.30
CA LEU A 206 -2.47 -13.64 -11.61
C LEU A 206 -1.15 -13.04 -12.09
N LEU A 207 0.00 -13.55 -11.63
CA LEU A 207 1.31 -13.11 -12.13
C LEU A 207 1.50 -13.48 -13.60
N PHE A 208 1.10 -14.70 -14.00
CA PHE A 208 1.13 -15.11 -15.41
C PHE A 208 0.22 -14.23 -16.26
N ILE A 209 -1.01 -13.98 -15.81
CA ILE A 209 -1.96 -13.08 -16.51
C ILE A 209 -1.39 -11.65 -16.59
N GLY A 210 -0.81 -11.15 -15.50
CA GLY A 210 -0.17 -9.84 -15.43
C GLY A 210 1.03 -9.72 -16.39
N ALA A 211 1.83 -10.78 -16.47
CA ALA A 211 3.03 -10.87 -17.30
C ALA A 211 2.70 -11.04 -18.78
N ILE A 212 1.65 -11.76 -19.15
CA ILE A 212 1.23 -11.92 -20.55
C ILE A 212 0.53 -10.65 -21.07
N ARG A 213 -0.32 -10.02 -20.25
CA ARG A 213 -1.07 -8.82 -20.65
C ARG A 213 -0.14 -7.64 -20.97
N LEU A 214 -0.57 -6.79 -21.91
CA LEU A 214 0.09 -5.50 -22.24
C LEU A 214 0.37 -4.68 -20.96
N SER A 215 1.53 -4.01 -20.93
CA SER A 215 1.89 -3.04 -19.89
C SER A 215 1.00 -1.81 -19.90
N ARG A 216 0.96 -1.09 -18.77
CA ARG A 216 0.40 0.26 -18.69
C ARG A 216 1.21 1.22 -19.58
N PRO A 217 0.59 2.25 -20.18
CA PRO A 217 1.25 3.17 -21.11
C PRO A 217 2.33 4.05 -20.46
N HIS A 218 2.19 4.36 -19.18
CA HIS A 218 3.13 5.16 -18.38
C HIS A 218 4.26 4.33 -17.73
N ALA A 219 4.25 3.00 -17.86
CA ALA A 219 5.18 2.13 -17.15
C ALA A 219 6.60 2.10 -17.77
N PRO A 220 7.65 1.81 -16.97
CA PRO A 220 9.01 1.63 -17.48
C PRO A 220 9.10 0.63 -18.65
N TRP A 221 8.31 -0.45 -18.59
CA TRP A 221 8.22 -1.43 -19.68
C TRP A 221 7.74 -0.83 -21.01
N ALA A 222 6.75 0.06 -20.98
CA ALA A 222 6.25 0.72 -22.18
C ALA A 222 7.32 1.66 -22.77
N ARG A 223 8.07 2.35 -21.90
CA ARG A 223 9.20 3.19 -22.31
C ARG A 223 10.28 2.38 -23.03
N TRP A 224 10.62 1.19 -22.57
CA TRP A 224 11.68 0.39 -23.19
C TRP A 224 11.22 -0.40 -24.43
N PHE A 225 9.99 -0.91 -24.45
CA PHE A 225 9.56 -1.88 -25.47
C PHE A 225 8.54 -1.36 -26.47
N TYR A 226 7.85 -0.24 -26.19
CA TYR A 226 6.75 0.25 -27.03
C TYR A 226 7.09 1.53 -27.82
N GLN A 227 8.22 2.19 -27.54
CA GLN A 227 8.62 3.40 -28.26
C GLN A 227 8.74 3.18 -29.76
N ASP A 228 9.45 2.12 -30.17
CA ASP A 228 9.61 1.77 -31.58
C ASP A 228 8.38 1.04 -32.17
N ARG A 229 7.30 0.90 -31.41
CA ARG A 229 6.09 0.13 -31.80
C ARG A 229 4.81 0.95 -31.55
N PRO A 230 4.52 1.96 -32.40
CA PRO A 230 3.40 2.88 -32.19
C PRO A 230 2.05 2.16 -32.12
N ARG A 231 1.85 1.09 -32.90
CA ARG A 231 0.62 0.28 -32.84
C ARG A 231 0.38 -0.38 -31.48
N LYS A 232 1.45 -0.82 -30.80
CA LYS A 232 1.34 -1.43 -29.46
C LYS A 232 1.10 -0.37 -28.38
N MET A 233 1.74 0.79 -28.50
CA MET A 233 1.50 1.92 -27.61
C MET A 233 0.05 2.40 -27.72
N HIS A 234 -0.46 2.62 -28.94
CA HIS A 234 -1.84 3.05 -29.18
C HIS A 234 -2.85 2.07 -28.57
N ARG A 235 -2.70 0.77 -28.85
CA ARG A 235 -3.56 -0.27 -28.26
C ARG A 235 -3.51 -0.29 -26.72
N SER A 236 -2.36 0.03 -26.12
CA SER A 236 -2.23 0.12 -24.66
C SER A 236 -2.97 1.34 -24.10
N LEU A 237 -2.97 2.48 -24.81
CA LEU A 237 -3.71 3.69 -24.45
C LEU A 237 -5.22 3.48 -24.56
N GLU A 238 -5.70 2.97 -25.70
CA GLU A 238 -7.14 2.70 -25.92
C GLU A 238 -7.71 1.76 -24.84
N ARG A 239 -6.95 0.70 -24.52
CA ARG A 239 -7.35 -0.25 -23.48
C ARG A 239 -7.38 0.40 -22.10
N GLU A 240 -6.36 1.16 -21.76
CA GLU A 240 -6.30 1.84 -20.46
C GLU A 240 -7.49 2.78 -20.30
N ARG A 241 -7.83 3.52 -21.37
CA ARG A 241 -9.00 4.41 -21.44
C ARG A 241 -10.30 3.64 -21.23
N TYR A 242 -10.50 2.53 -21.96
CA TYR A 242 -11.68 1.68 -21.80
C TYR A 242 -11.83 1.11 -20.38
N MET A 243 -10.74 0.62 -19.78
CA MET A 243 -10.78 0.04 -18.43
C MET A 243 -10.95 1.08 -17.31
N ARG A 244 -10.41 2.29 -17.48
CA ARG A 244 -10.49 3.37 -16.46
C ARG A 244 -11.77 4.19 -16.55
N ARG A 245 -12.39 4.29 -17.73
CA ARG A 245 -13.62 5.07 -17.93
C ARG A 245 -14.72 4.83 -16.89
N PRO A 246 -15.11 3.58 -16.54
CA PRO A 246 -16.17 3.38 -15.53
C PRO A 246 -15.75 3.84 -14.13
N VAL A 247 -14.47 3.74 -13.79
CA VAL A 247 -13.94 4.19 -12.49
C VAL A 247 -13.92 5.72 -12.41
N VAL A 248 -13.49 6.38 -13.49
CA VAL A 248 -13.49 7.85 -13.59
C VAL A 248 -14.93 8.39 -13.56
N GLN A 249 -15.86 7.74 -14.25
CA GLN A 249 -17.29 8.07 -14.19
C GLN A 249 -17.84 7.96 -12.77
N ALA A 250 -17.54 6.87 -12.05
CA ALA A 250 -17.97 6.70 -10.66
C ALA A 250 -17.34 7.75 -9.72
N LYS A 251 -16.05 8.07 -9.92
CA LYS A 251 -15.32 9.11 -9.17
C LYS A 251 -15.98 10.48 -9.35
N LEU A 252 -16.21 10.91 -10.59
CA LEU A 252 -16.84 12.20 -10.91
C LEU A 252 -18.28 12.27 -10.40
N TRP A 253 -19.06 11.21 -10.59
CA TRP A 253 -20.42 11.13 -10.06
C TRP A 253 -20.48 11.29 -8.53
N LEU A 254 -19.55 10.66 -7.81
CA LEU A 254 -19.43 10.83 -6.37
C LEU A 254 -19.04 12.27 -5.99
N GLN A 255 -18.13 12.89 -6.73
CA GLN A 255 -17.75 14.29 -6.53
C GLN A 255 -18.94 15.24 -6.74
N HIS A 256 -19.74 15.02 -7.78
CA HIS A 256 -20.97 15.76 -8.07
C HIS A 256 -22.01 15.66 -6.94
N ILE A 257 -22.21 14.46 -6.39
CA ILE A 257 -23.06 14.26 -5.21
C ILE A 257 -22.55 15.05 -4.01
N ILE A 258 -21.25 15.00 -3.75
CA ILE A 258 -20.63 15.72 -2.61
C ILE A 258 -20.73 17.24 -2.81
N ALA A 259 -20.64 17.71 -4.06
CA ALA A 259 -20.79 19.12 -4.43
C ALA A 259 -22.25 19.62 -4.39
N GLY A 260 -23.23 18.74 -4.18
CA GLY A 260 -24.65 19.10 -4.09
C GLY A 260 -25.37 19.13 -5.44
N GLU A 261 -24.73 18.68 -6.51
CA GLU A 261 -25.31 18.60 -7.85
C GLU A 261 -25.37 17.13 -8.30
N PRO A 262 -26.40 16.36 -7.95
CA PRO A 262 -26.48 14.94 -8.33
C PRO A 262 -26.78 14.80 -9.83
N SER A 263 -25.75 14.94 -10.66
CA SER A 263 -25.77 14.77 -12.10
C SER A 263 -24.76 13.70 -12.53
N PHE A 264 -25.11 12.94 -13.58
CA PHE A 264 -24.11 12.08 -14.21
C PHE A 264 -23.09 12.95 -14.94
N PRO A 265 -21.79 12.63 -14.84
CA PRO A 265 -20.74 13.41 -15.48
C PRO A 265 -20.88 13.36 -17.01
N ALA A 266 -20.62 14.48 -17.67
CA ALA A 266 -20.66 14.56 -19.12
C ALA A 266 -19.51 13.74 -19.72
N ASP A 267 -19.72 13.11 -20.88
CA ASP A 267 -18.67 12.31 -21.52
C ASP A 267 -17.40 13.14 -21.82
N ALA A 268 -17.55 14.42 -22.17
CA ALA A 268 -16.42 15.32 -22.39
C ALA A 268 -15.58 15.57 -21.12
N GLU A 269 -16.21 15.59 -19.95
CA GLU A 269 -15.55 15.75 -18.66
C GLU A 269 -14.79 14.48 -18.27
N VAL A 270 -15.42 13.32 -18.46
CA VAL A 270 -14.80 12.00 -18.28
C VAL A 270 -13.58 11.85 -19.19
N ASP A 271 -13.70 12.25 -20.46
CA ASP A 271 -12.62 12.19 -21.44
C ASP A 271 -11.47 13.15 -21.10
N ALA A 272 -11.77 14.37 -20.64
CA ALA A 272 -10.75 15.32 -20.21
C ALA A 272 -9.96 14.81 -18.99
N GLU A 273 -10.63 14.17 -18.03
CA GLU A 273 -9.97 13.56 -16.87
C GLU A 273 -9.13 12.32 -17.28
N LEU A 274 -9.65 11.50 -18.19
CA LEU A 274 -8.89 10.37 -18.76
C LEU A 274 -7.64 10.83 -19.50
N ASP A 275 -7.69 11.94 -20.23
CA ASP A 275 -6.53 12.48 -20.96
C ASP A 275 -5.46 13.06 -20.02
N LYS A 276 -5.86 13.59 -18.85
CA LYS A 276 -4.92 13.98 -17.80
C LYS A 276 -4.25 12.76 -17.15
N GLU A 277 -5.04 11.74 -16.79
CA GLU A 277 -4.53 10.55 -16.09
C GLU A 277 -3.75 9.60 -16.99
N ILE A 278 -4.07 9.52 -18.29
CA ILE A 278 -3.54 8.52 -19.22
C ILE A 278 -2.67 9.18 -20.28
N HIS A 279 -1.37 9.28 -19.98
CA HIS A 279 -0.35 9.69 -20.94
C HIS A 279 0.67 8.57 -21.18
N ALA A 280 1.27 8.57 -22.37
CA ALA A 280 2.37 7.68 -22.69
C ALA A 280 3.63 8.08 -21.90
N ALA A 281 4.45 7.09 -21.53
CA ALA A 281 5.73 7.38 -20.88
C ALA A 281 6.60 8.28 -21.79
N PRO A 282 7.20 9.37 -21.26
CA PRO A 282 8.05 10.24 -22.04
C PRO A 282 9.27 9.50 -22.60
N ALA A 283 9.76 9.97 -23.76
CA ALA A 283 10.98 9.44 -24.37
C ALA A 283 12.17 9.57 -23.40
N PRO A 284 13.10 8.58 -23.33
CA PRO A 284 14.35 8.81 -22.61
C PRO A 284 15.05 10.05 -23.18
N PRO A 285 15.72 10.86 -22.34
CA PRO A 285 16.44 12.02 -22.83
C PRO A 285 17.46 11.56 -23.87
N HIS A 286 17.48 12.22 -25.04
CA HIS A 286 18.49 11.96 -26.05
C HIS A 286 19.87 12.13 -25.42
N ARG A 287 20.68 11.06 -25.47
CA ARG A 287 22.10 11.16 -25.15
C ARG A 287 22.69 12.08 -26.20
N VAL A 288 23.03 13.32 -25.82
CA VAL A 288 23.79 14.22 -26.67
C VAL A 288 25.08 13.49 -27.00
N GLU A 289 25.23 13.04 -28.25
CA GLU A 289 26.50 12.57 -28.74
C GLU A 289 27.46 13.75 -28.64
N ALA A 290 28.39 13.67 -27.68
CA ALA A 290 29.54 14.55 -27.65
C ALA A 290 30.36 14.23 -28.91
N LYS A 291 30.14 15.03 -29.97
CA LYS A 291 31.04 15.07 -31.12
C LYS A 291 32.38 15.58 -30.60
N GLY A 292 33.33 14.66 -30.48
CA GLY A 292 34.76 14.97 -30.47
C GLY A 292 35.27 15.24 -31.87
#